data_AF-A0A949ANM2-F1
#
_entry.id   AF-A0A949ANM2-F1
#
_cell.length_a   1.000
_cell.length_b   1.000
_cell.length_c   1.000
_cell.angle_alpha   90.00
_cell.angle_beta   90.00
_cell.angle_gamma   90.00
#
_symmetry.space_group_name_H-M   'P 1'
#
loop_
_entity.id
_entity.type
_entity.pdbx_description
1 polymer ?
#
loop_
_entity_poly.entity_id
_entity_poly.type
_entity_poly.pdbx_seq_one_letter_code
_entity_poly.pdbx_strand_id
1 'polypeptide(L)'
;MATESIIVTIISSLISGLIGVGVASFVFYKLERHKLRLDIARRLLGYRFDIQGDSFSCAVNEVIAVFADKPEVLKKMSRLYELLQTQGKPNADGALIDFLKEVCKSSGLTQATLNDGYLLKVFNGRG
;
A
#
# COMPACT_ATOMS: atom_id res chain seq x y z
N MET A 1 -25.83 -20.98 -44.92
CA MET A 1 -24.60 -21.77 -44.62
C MET A 1 -23.35 -20.87 -44.58
N ALA A 2 -22.74 -20.44 -45.70
CA ALA A 2 -21.48 -19.67 -45.65
C ALA A 2 -21.60 -18.28 -44.99
N THR A 3 -22.68 -17.54 -45.26
CA THR A 3 -22.93 -16.19 -44.70
C THR A 3 -23.20 -16.23 -43.19
N GLU A 4 -23.94 -17.22 -42.71
CA GLU A 4 -24.20 -17.43 -41.28
C GLU A 4 -22.91 -17.75 -40.52
N SER A 5 -22.05 -18.60 -41.09
CA SER A 5 -20.74 -18.89 -40.50
C SER A 5 -19.86 -17.64 -40.39
N ILE A 6 -19.85 -16.79 -41.42
CA ILE A 6 -19.09 -15.52 -41.41
C ILE A 6 -19.61 -14.59 -40.29
N ILE A 7 -20.94 -14.43 -40.18
CA ILE A 7 -21.55 -13.57 -39.15
C ILE A 7 -21.23 -14.08 -37.75
N VAL A 8 -21.34 -15.40 -37.52
CA VAL A 8 -21.00 -16.01 -36.23
C VAL A 8 -19.52 -15.78 -35.89
N THR A 9 -18.59 -15.99 -36.85
CA THR A 9 -17.17 -15.74 -36.60
C THR A 9 -16.89 -14.27 -36.25
N ILE A 10 -17.52 -13.32 -36.94
CA ILE A 10 -17.35 -11.89 -36.64
C ILE A 10 -17.87 -11.59 -35.23
N ILE A 11 -19.08 -12.02 -34.88
CA ILE A 11 -19.66 -11.79 -33.56
C ILE A 11 -18.83 -12.46 -32.46
N SER A 12 -18.38 -13.70 -32.67
CA SER A 12 -17.54 -14.42 -31.70
C SER A 12 -16.20 -13.72 -31.49
N SER A 13 -15.56 -13.21 -32.56
CA SER A 13 -14.31 -12.46 -32.46
C SER A 13 -14.48 -11.10 -31.75
N LEU A 14 -15.64 -10.45 -31.91
CA LEU A 14 -15.95 -9.21 -31.22
C LEU A 14 -16.17 -9.44 -29.72
N ILE A 15 -16.94 -10.47 -29.36
CA ILE A 15 -17.22 -10.84 -27.97
C ILE A 15 -15.93 -11.24 -27.26
N SER A 16 -15.07 -12.05 -27.88
CA SER A 16 -13.80 -12.47 -27.28
C SER A 16 -12.86 -11.27 -27.05
N GLY A 17 -12.82 -10.32 -28.00
CA GLY A 17 -12.09 -9.06 -27.85
C GLY A 17 -12.58 -8.22 -26.67
N LEU A 18 -13.90 -8.04 -26.54
CA LEU A 18 -14.49 -7.27 -25.44
C LEU A 18 -14.23 -7.91 -24.07
N ILE A 19 -14.34 -9.24 -23.96
CA ILE A 19 -14.03 -9.98 -22.73
C ILE A 19 -12.54 -9.79 -22.38
N GLY A 20 -11.65 -9.91 -23.37
CA GLY A 20 -10.21 -9.72 -23.17
C GLY A 20 -9.87 -8.34 -22.62
N VAL A 21 -10.45 -7.28 -23.21
CA VAL A 21 -10.26 -5.90 -22.74
C VAL A 21 -10.82 -5.70 -21.32
N GLY A 22 -11.98 -6.29 -21.02
CA GLY A 22 -12.58 -6.21 -19.69
C GLY A 22 -11.71 -6.85 -18.60
N VAL A 23 -11.22 -8.07 -18.85
CA VAL A 23 -10.32 -8.76 -17.92
C VAL A 23 -9.00 -8.01 -17.76
N ALA A 24 -8.40 -7.56 -18.86
CA ALA A 24 -7.15 -6.80 -18.82
C ALA A 24 -7.31 -5.51 -18.00
N SER A 25 -8.37 -4.74 -18.24
CA SER A 25 -8.66 -3.50 -17.52
C SER A 25 -8.82 -3.73 -16.01
N PHE A 26 -9.52 -4.80 -15.63
CA PHE A 26 -9.66 -5.16 -14.21
C PHE A 26 -8.33 -5.53 -13.55
N VAL A 27 -7.49 -6.30 -14.24
CA VAL A 27 -6.16 -6.67 -13.74
C VAL A 27 -5.26 -5.44 -13.61
N PHE A 28 -5.24 -4.55 -14.60
CA PHE A 28 -4.47 -3.31 -14.55
C PHE A 28 -4.92 -2.41 -13.40
N TYR A 29 -6.23 -2.25 -13.20
CA TYR A 29 -6.76 -1.47 -12.08
C TYR A 29 -6.28 -2.00 -10.72
N LYS A 30 -6.30 -3.33 -10.55
CA LYS A 30 -5.81 -3.96 -9.31
C LYS A 30 -4.30 -3.77 -9.14
N LEU A 31 -3.53 -3.90 -10.22
CA LEU A 31 -2.08 -3.71 -10.20
C LEU A 31 -1.69 -2.27 -9.88
N GLU A 32 -2.39 -1.28 -10.43
CA GLU A 32 -2.12 0.14 -10.18
C GLU A 32 -2.35 0.51 -8.72
N ARG A 33 -3.49 0.06 -8.14
CA ARG A 33 -3.74 0.22 -6.69
C ARG A 33 -2.66 -0.45 -5.84
N HIS A 34 -2.19 -1.62 -6.24
CA HIS A 34 -1.13 -2.31 -5.53
C HIS A 34 0.21 -1.57 -5.62
N LYS A 35 0.55 -1.02 -6.79
CA LYS A 35 1.74 -0.19 -6.99
C LYS A 35 1.72 1.07 -6.13
N LEU A 36 0.59 1.77 -6.05
CA LEU A 36 0.43 2.94 -5.19
C LEU A 36 0.73 2.60 -3.73
N ARG A 37 0.15 1.52 -3.20
CA ARG A 37 0.42 1.07 -1.82
C ARG A 37 1.89 0.75 -1.59
N LEU A 38 2.51 0.03 -2.52
CA LEU A 38 3.93 -0.32 -2.44
C LEU A 38 4.82 0.92 -2.47
N ASP A 39 4.48 1.92 -3.26
CA ASP A 39 5.21 3.19 -3.32
C ASP A 39 5.11 3.96 -2.00
N ILE A 40 3.92 4.05 -1.39
CA ILE A 40 3.74 4.64 -0.06
C ILE A 40 4.56 3.89 1.00
N ALA A 41 4.50 2.55 1.01
CA ALA A 41 5.29 1.74 1.93
C ALA A 41 6.80 1.99 1.76
N ARG A 42 7.27 2.07 0.50
CA ARG A 42 8.66 2.38 0.19
C ARG A 42 9.05 3.79 0.66
N ARG A 43 8.20 4.80 0.45
CA ARG A 43 8.44 6.19 0.90
C ARG A 43 8.51 6.26 2.43
N LEU A 44 7.55 5.66 3.14
CA LEU A 44 7.56 5.62 4.60
C LEU A 44 8.80 4.93 5.17
N LEU A 45 9.19 3.78 4.62
CA LEU A 45 10.42 3.08 5.03
C LEU A 45 11.69 3.81 4.61
N GLY A 46 11.64 4.56 3.51
CA GLY A 46 12.75 5.34 2.97
C GLY A 46 13.02 6.58 3.81
N TYR A 47 11.98 7.30 4.22
CA TYR A 47 12.08 8.51 5.06
C TYR A 47 12.09 8.21 6.56
N ARG A 48 12.21 6.94 6.97
CA ARG A 48 12.24 6.55 8.39
C ARG A 48 13.39 7.18 9.21
N PHE A 49 14.44 7.66 8.56
CA PHE A 49 15.56 8.34 9.21
C PHE A 49 15.20 9.79 9.62
N ASP A 50 14.15 10.37 9.02
CA ASP A 50 13.67 11.71 9.29
C ASP A 50 12.14 11.70 9.41
N ILE A 51 11.68 11.17 10.54
CA ILE A 51 10.25 11.00 10.86
C ILE A 51 9.56 12.37 11.04
N GLN A 52 10.32 13.43 11.35
CA GLN A 52 9.81 14.78 11.51
C GLN A 52 9.82 15.59 10.20
N GLY A 53 10.48 15.08 9.15
CA GLY A 53 10.56 15.75 7.86
C GLY A 53 9.23 15.80 7.11
N ASP A 54 9.12 16.81 6.25
CA ASP A 54 7.93 17.03 5.39
C ASP A 54 7.62 15.82 4.51
N SER A 55 8.67 15.11 4.04
CA SER A 55 8.52 13.95 3.18
C SER A 55 7.87 12.76 3.89
N PHE A 56 8.19 12.54 5.16
CA PHE A 56 7.55 11.50 5.97
C PHE A 56 6.10 11.89 6.28
N SER A 57 5.88 13.13 6.72
CA SER A 57 4.54 13.65 7.03
C SER A 57 3.60 13.61 5.82
N CYS A 58 4.11 13.94 4.63
CA CYS A 58 3.37 13.84 3.38
C CYS A 58 2.97 12.38 3.07
N ALA A 59 3.93 11.45 3.17
CA ALA A 59 3.65 10.03 2.94
C ALA A 59 2.64 9.46 3.96
N VAL A 60 2.67 9.91 5.22
CA VAL A 60 1.69 9.51 6.24
C VAL A 60 0.29 10.04 5.89
N ASN A 61 0.16 11.27 5.42
CA ASN A 61 -1.14 11.82 5.01
C ASN A 61 -1.73 11.06 3.81
N GLU A 62 -0.89 10.69 2.84
CA GLU A 62 -1.29 9.90 1.67
C GLU A 62 -1.86 8.51 2.07
N VAL A 63 -1.47 7.96 3.23
CA VAL A 63 -1.98 6.65 3.72
C VAL A 63 -3.50 6.66 3.88
N ILE A 64 -4.11 7.76 4.33
CA ILE A 64 -5.56 7.85 4.55
C ILE A 64 -6.31 7.58 3.25
N ALA A 65 -5.82 8.14 2.13
CA ALA A 65 -6.44 7.98 0.82
C ALA A 65 -6.11 6.62 0.20
N VAL A 66 -4.85 6.19 0.25
CA VAL A 66 -4.36 4.97 -0.45
C VAL A 66 -4.78 3.67 0.26
N PHE A 67 -4.96 3.71 1.58
CA PHE A 67 -5.36 2.57 2.41
C PHE A 67 -6.80 2.71 2.96
N ALA A 68 -7.64 3.52 2.32
CA ALA A 68 -9.05 3.69 2.70
C ALA A 68 -9.83 2.36 2.73
N ASP A 69 -9.46 1.39 1.89
CA ASP A 69 -10.05 0.04 1.85
C ASP A 69 -9.38 -0.96 2.82
N LYS A 70 -8.46 -0.50 3.67
CA LYS A 70 -7.67 -1.31 4.62
C LYS A 70 -7.85 -0.79 6.06
N PRO A 71 -8.94 -1.17 6.74
CA PRO A 71 -9.27 -0.62 8.06
C PRO A 71 -8.22 -0.94 9.14
N GLU A 72 -7.48 -2.06 9.00
CA GLU A 72 -6.39 -2.41 9.92
C GLU A 72 -5.27 -1.36 9.94
N VAL A 73 -4.90 -0.83 8.77
CA VAL A 73 -3.87 0.22 8.63
C VAL A 73 -4.33 1.50 9.31
N LEU A 74 -5.57 1.94 9.03
CA LEU A 74 -6.13 3.15 9.62
C LEU A 74 -6.28 3.03 11.13
N LYS A 75 -6.62 1.85 11.66
CA LYS A 75 -6.68 1.59 13.10
C LYS A 75 -5.32 1.72 13.76
N LYS A 76 -4.27 1.17 13.15
CA LYS A 76 -2.88 1.30 13.66
C LYS A 76 -2.40 2.75 13.58
N MET A 77 -2.77 3.47 12.53
CA MET A 77 -2.50 4.91 12.37
C MET A 77 -3.19 5.75 13.45
N SER A 78 -4.48 5.52 13.73
CA SER A 78 -5.21 6.20 14.81
C SER A 78 -4.54 5.99 16.16
N ARG A 79 -4.18 4.73 16.47
CA ARG A 79 -3.47 4.40 17.71
C ARG A 79 -2.14 5.13 17.83
N LEU A 80 -1.39 5.28 16.74
CA LEU A 80 -0.16 6.06 16.72
C LEU A 80 -0.43 7.53 17.06
N TYR A 81 -1.41 8.17 16.43
CA TYR A 81 -1.77 9.56 16.72
C TYR A 81 -2.23 9.77 18.17
N GLU A 82 -3.07 8.88 18.70
CA GLU A 82 -3.54 8.92 20.09
C GLU A 82 -2.36 8.89 21.09
N LEU A 83 -1.39 8.00 20.86
CA LEU A 83 -0.20 7.88 21.71
C LEU A 83 0.75 9.08 21.58
N LEU A 84 0.85 9.69 20.40
CA LEU A 84 1.63 10.90 20.19
C LEU A 84 1.02 12.13 20.88
N GLN A 85 -0.31 12.17 21.04
CA GLN A 85 -1.02 13.23 21.76
C GLN A 85 -1.01 13.04 23.29
N THR A 86 -0.67 11.85 23.78
CA THR A 86 -0.64 11.54 25.21
C THR A 86 0.62 12.09 25.87
N GLN A 87 0.50 12.77 27.02
CA GLN A 87 1.64 13.26 27.79
C GLN A 87 2.56 12.10 28.19
N GLY A 88 3.86 12.22 27.87
CA GLY A 88 4.87 11.19 28.14
C GLY A 88 5.09 10.17 27.02
N LYS A 89 4.31 10.22 25.92
CA LYS A 89 4.48 9.38 24.70
C LYS A 89 4.75 7.89 25.00
N PRO A 90 3.98 7.22 25.87
CA PRO A 90 4.28 5.84 26.25
C PRO A 90 4.24 4.92 25.02
N ASN A 91 5.36 4.24 24.73
CA ASN A 91 5.48 3.27 23.64
C ASN A 91 5.14 3.80 22.22
N ALA A 92 5.35 5.10 21.95
CA ALA A 92 5.13 5.67 20.62
C ALA A 92 5.95 4.96 19.51
N ASP A 93 7.19 4.57 19.80
CA ASP A 93 8.06 3.86 18.85
C ASP A 93 7.51 2.48 18.48
N GLY A 94 6.97 1.75 19.45
CA GLY A 94 6.31 0.46 19.21
C GLY A 94 5.04 0.61 18.36
N ALA A 95 4.27 1.67 18.60
CA ALA A 95 3.09 1.97 17.79
C ALA A 95 3.46 2.37 16.35
N LEU A 96 4.56 3.09 16.16
CA LEU A 96 5.08 3.44 14.84
C LEU A 96 5.53 2.18 14.09
N ILE A 97 6.26 1.28 14.75
CA ILE A 97 6.67 0.00 14.18
C ILE A 97 5.45 -0.84 13.78
N ASP A 98 4.45 -0.94 14.66
CA ASP A 98 3.19 -1.63 14.40
C ASP A 98 2.47 -1.07 13.16
N PHE A 99 2.43 0.25 13.03
CA PHE A 99 1.86 0.94 11.86
C PHE A 99 2.65 0.62 10.58
N LEU A 100 3.97 0.76 10.60
CA LEU A 100 4.82 0.48 9.44
C LEU A 100 4.72 -0.99 9.00
N LYS A 101 4.67 -1.93 9.94
CA LYS A 101 4.45 -3.36 9.66
C LYS A 101 3.12 -3.60 8.96
N GLU A 102 2.04 -2.99 9.46
CA GLU A 102 0.71 -3.17 8.88
C GLU A 102 0.61 -2.55 7.48
N VAL A 103 1.26 -1.40 7.24
CA VAL A 103 1.39 -0.81 5.90
C VAL A 103 2.14 -1.74 4.95
N CYS A 104 3.26 -2.33 5.38
CA CYS A 104 4.03 -3.28 4.56
C CYS A 104 3.19 -4.52 4.20
N LYS A 105 2.55 -5.12 5.20
CA LYS A 105 1.65 -6.27 5.04
C LYS A 105 0.50 -5.96 4.08
N SER A 106 -0.18 -4.82 4.27
CA SER A 106 -1.30 -4.40 3.43
C SER A 106 -0.88 -4.00 2.00
N SER A 107 0.39 -3.66 1.80
CA SER A 107 1.00 -3.38 0.50
C SER A 107 1.50 -4.64 -0.21
N GLY A 108 1.35 -5.83 0.37
CA GLY A 108 1.85 -7.10 -0.16
C GLY A 108 3.37 -7.19 -0.20
N LEU A 109 4.07 -6.35 0.58
CA LEU A 109 5.46 -6.59 0.98
C LEU A 109 5.44 -7.68 2.04
N THR A 110 5.07 -8.89 1.63
CA THR A 110 4.98 -10.08 2.49
C THR A 110 6.38 -10.59 2.77
N GLN A 111 7.16 -9.86 3.56
CA GLN A 111 8.32 -10.42 4.24
C GLN A 111 7.90 -10.69 5.68
N ALA A 112 7.76 -11.98 5.98
CA ALA A 112 7.34 -12.56 7.24
C ALA A 112 8.23 -12.19 8.46
N THR A 113 9.20 -11.30 8.32
CA THR A 113 10.14 -10.91 9.37
C THR A 113 10.76 -9.54 9.06
N LEU A 114 9.97 -8.46 8.99
CA LEU A 114 10.54 -7.15 9.33
C LEU A 114 10.97 -7.25 10.81
N ASN A 115 12.23 -7.66 11.02
CA ASN A 115 12.84 -7.72 12.34
C ASN A 115 12.77 -6.32 12.93
N ASP A 116 12.25 -6.20 14.14
CA ASP A 116 12.13 -4.94 14.87
C ASP A 116 13.49 -4.22 14.93
N GLY A 117 14.58 -4.99 14.95
CA GLY A 117 15.95 -4.50 14.83
C GLY A 117 16.28 -3.77 13.51
N TYR A 118 15.64 -4.08 12.38
CA TYR A 118 15.87 -3.32 11.14
C TYR A 118 15.20 -1.94 11.16
N LEU A 119 14.06 -1.83 11.86
CA LEU A 119 13.36 -0.57 12.07
C LEU A 119 14.03 0.26 13.18
N LEU A 120 14.54 -0.39 14.22
CA LEU A 120 15.14 0.26 15.38
C LEU A 120 16.65 0.56 15.23
N LYS A 121 17.41 -0.22 14.45
CA LYS A 121 18.88 -0.28 14.57
C LYS A 121 19.67 0.08 13.32
N VAL A 122 19.04 0.41 12.19
CA VAL A 122 19.76 0.66 10.95
C VAL A 122 19.67 2.14 10.56
N PHE A 123 20.71 2.84 11.04
CA PHE A 123 21.15 4.21 10.76
C PHE A 123 20.65 5.33 11.68
N ASN A 124 20.88 5.16 12.99
CA ASN A 124 21.26 6.27 13.88
C ASN A 124 22.67 6.80 13.49
N GLY A 125 22.89 7.05 12.20
CA GLY A 125 24.16 7.46 11.60
C GLY A 125 24.29 8.99 11.47
N ARG A 126 23.47 9.73 12.21
CA ARG A 126 23.75 11.11 12.59
C ARG A 126 23.84 11.11 14.10
N GLY A 127 25.03 10.72 14.58
CA GLY A 127 25.50 11.17 15.88
C GLY A 127 25.66 12.68 15.91
#